data_AF-A0A1C4UXM9-F1
#
_entry.id   AF-A0A1C4UXM9-F1
#
_cell.length_a   1.000
_cell.length_b   1.000
_cell.length_c   1.000
_cell.angle_alpha   90.00
_cell.angle_beta   90.00
_cell.angle_gamma   90.00
#
_symmetry.space_group_name_H-M   'P 1'
#
loop_
_entity.id
_entity.type
_entity.pdbx_description
1 polymer ?
#
loop_
_entity_poly.entity_id
_entity_poly.type
_entity_poly.pdbx_seq_one_letter_code
_entity_poly.pdbx_strand_id
1 'polypeptide(L)'
;MRAIAYLERTRLWSHAVTDALRTWSWFVDDPWHRLWDPTSGCGVMECCPNPPELRWILDVAVAVLPPKDARTLRKQIAVLDEQW
;
A
#
# COMPACT_ATOMS: atom_id res chain seq x y z
N MET A 1 -4.98 -1.51 15.69
CA MET A 1 -5.89 -2.35 14.86
C MET A 1 -7.29 -1.78 14.64
N ARG A 2 -8.05 -1.36 15.67
CA ARG A 2 -9.44 -0.84 15.49
C ARG A 2 -9.56 0.33 14.47
N ALA A 3 -8.58 1.22 14.41
CA ALA A 3 -8.59 2.35 13.47
C ALA A 3 -8.52 1.90 12.00
N ILE A 4 -7.65 0.94 11.68
CA ILE A 4 -7.57 0.34 10.34
C ILE A 4 -8.88 -0.38 10.00
N ALA A 5 -9.40 -1.21 10.90
CA ALA A 5 -10.66 -1.91 10.66
C ALA A 5 -11.83 -0.94 10.42
N TYR A 6 -11.85 0.20 11.12
CA TYR A 6 -12.85 1.25 10.88
C TYR A 6 -12.65 1.92 9.51
N LEU A 7 -11.42 2.29 9.15
CA LEU A 7 -11.07 2.86 7.84
C LEU A 7 -11.50 1.91 6.70
N GLU A 8 -11.09 0.65 6.78
CA GLU A 8 -11.41 -0.41 5.81
C GLU A 8 -12.90 -0.60 5.63
N ARG A 9 -13.66 -0.60 6.74
CA ARG A 9 -15.12 -0.77 6.68
C ARG A 9 -15.87 0.43 6.12
N THR A 10 -15.33 1.65 6.25
CA THR A 10 -16.09 2.89 6.00
C THR A 10 -15.64 3.67 4.76
N ARG A 11 -14.39 3.50 4.33
CA ARG A 11 -13.78 4.32 3.26
C ARG A 11 -13.00 3.50 2.23
N LEU A 12 -12.64 2.26 2.53
CA LEU A 12 -11.94 1.35 1.63
C LEU A 12 -12.74 0.04 1.53
N TRP A 13 -12.05 -1.07 1.22
CA TRP A 13 -12.57 -2.42 1.32
C TRP A 13 -11.92 -3.18 2.49
N SER A 14 -12.49 -4.32 2.84
CA SER A 14 -11.95 -5.22 3.86
C SER A 14 -10.53 -5.66 3.51
N HIS A 15 -9.59 -5.53 4.46
CA HIS A 15 -8.17 -5.85 4.30
C HIS A 15 -7.38 -4.94 3.35
N ALA A 16 -7.94 -3.81 2.90
CA ALA A 16 -7.26 -2.89 1.97
C ALA A 16 -5.83 -2.51 2.40
N VAL A 17 -5.56 -2.33 3.70
CA VAL A 17 -4.21 -1.98 4.16
C VAL A 17 -3.25 -3.16 4.04
N THR A 18 -3.73 -4.37 4.33
CA THR A 18 -2.93 -5.60 4.19
C THR A 18 -2.68 -5.92 2.72
N ASP A 19 -3.70 -5.76 1.88
CA ASP A 19 -3.60 -5.95 0.43
C ASP A 19 -2.61 -4.95 -0.15
N ALA A 20 -2.73 -3.67 0.18
CA ALA A 20 -1.81 -2.65 -0.33
C ALA A 20 -0.36 -2.92 0.09
N LEU A 21 -0.11 -3.32 1.34
CA LEU A 21 1.23 -3.62 1.83
C LEU A 21 1.82 -4.86 1.15
N ARG A 22 1.02 -5.92 1.01
CA ARG A 22 1.43 -7.16 0.33
C ARG A 22 1.73 -6.93 -1.14
N THR A 23 0.83 -6.24 -1.84
CA THR A 23 0.98 -5.93 -3.26
C THR A 23 2.16 -5.00 -3.48
N TRP A 24 2.38 -4.02 -2.61
CA TRP A 24 3.55 -3.15 -2.70
C TRP A 24 4.85 -3.95 -2.55
N SER A 25 4.93 -4.78 -1.52
CA SER A 25 6.10 -5.64 -1.28
C SER A 25 6.38 -6.60 -2.44
N TRP A 26 5.34 -7.21 -3.03
CA TRP A 26 5.51 -8.07 -4.20
C TRP A 26 5.96 -7.28 -5.42
N PHE A 27 5.39 -6.09 -5.62
CA PHE A 27 5.65 -5.27 -6.79
C PHE A 27 7.10 -4.76 -6.81
N VAL A 28 7.61 -4.19 -5.71
CA VAL A 28 8.99 -3.66 -5.67
C VAL A 28 10.06 -4.75 -5.71
N ASP A 29 9.70 -6.00 -5.42
CA ASP A 29 10.59 -7.16 -5.54
C ASP A 29 10.72 -7.65 -7.01
N ASP A 30 9.79 -7.27 -7.90
CA ASP A 30 9.84 -7.66 -9.32
C ASP A 30 10.96 -6.89 -10.06
N PRO A 31 11.90 -7.55 -10.76
CA PRO A 31 13.00 -6.87 -11.45
C PRO A 31 12.59 -5.82 -12.49
N TRP A 32 11.37 -5.91 -13.02
CA TRP A 32 10.84 -5.04 -14.06
C TRP A 32 9.94 -3.94 -13.53
N HIS A 33 9.77 -3.82 -12.21
CA HIS A 33 8.89 -2.84 -11.58
C HIS A 33 9.20 -1.39 -11.99
N ARG A 34 10.48 -1.09 -12.30
CA ARG A 34 10.93 0.22 -12.78
C ARG A 34 10.48 0.58 -14.19
N LEU A 35 9.98 -0.39 -14.95
CA LEU A 35 9.38 -0.17 -16.27
C LEU A 35 7.88 0.16 -16.19
N TRP A 36 7.35 0.34 -14.98
CA TRP A 36 5.95 0.67 -14.79
C TRP A 36 5.55 1.94 -15.53
N ASP A 37 4.38 1.86 -16.17
CA ASP A 37 3.79 2.92 -16.97
C ASP A 37 2.34 3.14 -16.52
N PRO A 38 1.96 4.37 -16.11
CA PRO A 38 0.61 4.69 -15.66
C PRO A 38 -0.48 4.47 -16.72
N THR A 39 -0.12 4.41 -18.01
CA THR A 39 -1.06 4.19 -19.11
C THR A 39 -1.26 2.71 -19.47
N SER A 40 -0.46 1.84 -18.85
CA SER A 40 -0.45 0.40 -19.08
C SER A 40 -1.08 -0.37 -17.90
N GLY A 41 -1.55 -1.59 -18.17
CA GLY A 41 -2.08 -2.51 -17.16
C GLY A 41 -3.58 -2.78 -17.26
N CYS A 42 -4.05 -3.78 -16.52
CA CYS A 42 -5.44 -4.24 -16.57
C CYS A 42 -6.37 -3.58 -15.54
N GLY A 43 -5.85 -2.68 -14.69
CA GLY A 43 -6.60 -2.02 -13.62
C GLY A 43 -6.93 -2.91 -12.41
N VAL A 44 -6.50 -4.17 -12.40
CA VAL A 44 -6.63 -5.08 -11.26
C VAL A 44 -5.42 -4.92 -10.37
N MET A 45 -5.61 -4.45 -9.13
CA MET A 45 -4.53 -4.12 -8.20
C MET A 45 -3.52 -5.27 -7.99
N GLU A 46 -4.01 -6.50 -7.88
CA GLU A 46 -3.18 -7.68 -7.62
C GLU A 46 -2.41 -8.17 -8.86
N CYS A 47 -2.78 -7.70 -10.06
CA CYS A 47 -2.19 -8.13 -11.33
C CYS A 47 -1.35 -7.02 -11.98
N CYS A 48 -1.87 -5.79 -11.99
CA CYS A 48 -1.23 -4.59 -12.50
C CYS A 48 -1.43 -3.46 -11.47
N PRO A 49 -0.70 -3.49 -10.36
CA PRO A 49 -0.83 -2.48 -9.32
C PRO A 49 -0.51 -1.08 -9.85
N ASN A 50 -1.19 -0.10 -9.25
CA ASN A 50 -0.92 1.31 -9.43
C ASN A 50 -0.17 1.82 -8.19
N PRO A 51 1.15 2.04 -8.25
CA PRO A 51 1.97 2.45 -7.11
C PRO A 51 1.46 3.72 -6.40
N PRO A 52 1.07 4.80 -7.10
CA PRO A 52 0.35 5.92 -6.48
C PRO A 52 -0.87 5.53 -5.63
N GLU A 53 -1.70 4.60 -6.11
CA GLU A 53 -2.89 4.13 -5.39
C GLU A 53 -2.50 3.32 -4.14
N LEU A 54 -1.56 2.39 -4.27
CA LEU A 54 -1.04 1.62 -3.14
C LEU A 54 -0.47 2.55 -2.06
N ARG A 55 0.32 3.55 -2.47
CA ARG A 55 0.93 4.49 -1.54
C ARG A 55 -0.11 5.36 -0.84
N TRP A 56 -1.13 5.80 -1.55
CA TRP A 56 -2.26 6.55 -0.98
C TRP A 56 -2.98 5.75 0.11
N ILE A 57 -3.28 4.46 -0.12
CA ILE A 57 -3.92 3.59 0.88
C ILE A 57 -3.05 3.49 2.15
N LEU A 58 -1.75 3.27 1.97
CA LEU A 58 -0.79 3.14 3.05
C LEU A 58 -0.63 4.45 3.84
N ASP A 59 -0.64 5.60 3.17
CA ASP A 59 -0.55 6.92 3.81
C ASP A 59 -1.81 7.26 4.62
N VAL A 60 -2.99 6.95 4.09
CA VAL A 60 -4.25 7.12 4.84
C VAL A 60 -4.28 6.20 6.07
N ALA A 61 -3.79 4.95 5.94
CA ALA A 61 -3.66 4.04 7.07
C ALA A 61 -2.72 4.60 8.14
N VAL A 62 -1.57 5.15 7.75
CA VAL A 62 -0.63 5.82 8.64
C VAL A 62 -1.28 7.03 9.34
N ALA A 63 -2.11 7.81 8.64
CA ALA A 63 -2.74 9.02 9.16
C ALA A 63 -3.80 8.74 10.24
N VAL A 64 -4.48 7.59 10.20
CA VAL A 64 -5.53 7.24 11.17
C VAL A 64 -5.00 6.47 12.39
N LEU A 65 -3.76 6.00 12.34
CA LEU A 65 -3.17 5.19 13.41
C LEU A 65 -2.65 6.05 14.58
N PRO A 66 -2.67 5.51 15.82
CA PRO A 66 -1.95 6.11 16.94
C PRO A 66 -0.44 6.25 16.62
N PRO A 67 0.26 7.24 17.22
CA PRO A 67 1.64 7.56 16.85
C PRO A 67 2.63 6.38 16.86
N LYS A 68 2.48 5.45 17.81
CA LYS A 68 3.34 4.26 17.93
C LYS A 68 3.14 3.31 16.75
N ASP A 69 1.89 2.95 16.45
CA ASP A 69 1.55 2.04 15.36
C ASP A 69 1.86 2.68 13.99
N ALA A 70 1.56 3.98 13.84
CA ALA A 70 1.89 4.74 12.64
C ALA A 70 3.40 4.76 12.38
N ARG A 71 4.23 4.87 13.44
CA ARG A 71 5.70 4.81 13.29
C ARG A 71 6.16 3.43 12.81
N THR A 72 5.58 2.35 13.33
CA THR A 72 5.89 0.99 12.88
C THR A 72 5.53 0.80 11.41
N LEU A 73 4.33 1.20 11.00
CA LEU A 73 3.90 1.09 9.61
C LEU A 73 4.76 1.95 8.68
N ARG A 74 5.08 3.19 9.06
CA ARG A 74 6.00 4.05 8.29
C ARG A 74 7.36 3.40 8.05
N LYS A 75 7.91 2.70 9.04
CA LYS A 75 9.21 2.02 8.89
C LYS A 75 9.14 0.88 7.88
N GLN A 76 8.07 0.08 7.92
CA GLN A 76 7.88 -1.00 6.96
C GLN A 76 7.74 -0.46 5.55
N ILE A 77 6.95 0.61 5.38
CA ILE A 77 6.78 1.25 4.08
C ILE A 77 8.09 1.85 3.58
N ALA A 78 8.85 2.53 4.44
CA ALA A 78 10.13 3.12 4.04
C ALA A 78 11.14 2.09 3.50
N VAL A 79 11.20 0.89 4.09
CA VAL A 79 12.05 -0.20 3.59
C VAL A 79 11.64 -0.66 2.19
N LEU A 80 10.34 -0.68 1.90
CA LEU A 80 9.84 -1.02 0.55
C LEU A 80 10.05 0.13 -0.43
N ASP A 81 9.86 1.37 0.02
CA ASP A 81 10.11 2.57 -0.79
C ASP A 81 11.59 2.70 -1.21
N GLU A 82 12.54 2.16 -0.44
CA GLU A 82 13.96 2.08 -0.81
C GLU A 82 14.24 1.11 -1.97
N GLN A 83 13.33 0.18 -2.26
CA GLN A 83 13.48 -0.83 -3.33
C GLN A 83 12.92 -0.37 -4.68
N TRP A 84 12.11 0.69 -4.68
CA TRP A 84 11.55 1.31 -5.87
C TRP A 84 12.64 1.89 -6.81
#